data_AF-A0A377TLP5-F1
#
_entry.id   AF-A0A377TLP5-F1
#
_cell.length_a   1.000
_cell.length_b   1.000
_cell.length_c   1.000
_cell.angle_alpha   90.00
_cell.angle_beta   90.00
_cell.angle_gamma   90.00
#
_symmetry.space_group_name_H-M   'P 1'
#
loop_
_entity.id
_entity.type
_entity.pdbx_description
1 polymer ?
#
loop_
_entity_poly.entity_id
_entity_poly.type
_entity_poly.pdbx_seq_one_letter_code
_entity_poly.pdbx_strand_id
1 'polypeptide(L)' 'MVPFGALVTLDNDHGSASRSNIVGDEGQVYLTGLQKKGQLLARWGEKSSEQCTVHYDFSGMALGDDILFYQAECR' A
#
# COMPACT_ATOMS: atom_id res chain seq x y z
N MET A 1 7.80 11.29 -0.14
CA MET A 1 8.45 9.99 -0.48
C MET A 1 8.29 9.07 0.72
N VAL A 2 7.96 7.80 0.49
CA VAL A 2 7.86 6.80 1.56
C VAL A 2 9.24 6.12 1.69
N PRO A 3 9.83 6.04 2.90
CA PRO A 3 11.17 5.50 3.06
C PRO A 3 11.20 3.98 2.90
N PHE A 4 12.37 3.46 2.54
CA PHE A 4 12.67 2.04 2.64
C PHE A 4 12.34 1.51 4.04
N GLY A 5 11.76 0.32 4.11
CA GLY A 5 11.42 -0.31 5.38
C GLY A 5 10.05 0.11 5.94
N ALA A 6 9.33 1.03 5.29
CA ALA A 6 7.96 1.34 5.68
C ALA A 6 7.06 0.10 5.53
N LEU A 7 6.16 -0.08 6.50
CA LEU A 7 5.19 -1.16 6.53
C LEU A 7 3.88 -0.68 5.90
N VAL A 8 3.39 -1.41 4.91
CA VAL A 8 2.13 -1.14 4.23
C VAL A 8 1.09 -2.16 4.68
N THR A 9 -0.02 -1.69 5.23
CA THR A 9 -1.16 -2.49 5.69
C THR A 9 -2.46 -2.03 5.02
N LEU A 10 -3.46 -2.90 4.97
CA LEU A 10 -4.81 -2.53 4.56
C LEU A 10 -5.51 -1.77 5.70
N ASP A 11 -6.04 -0.58 5.42
CA ASP A 11 -6.64 0.30 6.44
C ASP A 11 -7.87 -0.33 7.12
N ASN A 12 -8.55 -1.26 6.45
CA ASN A 12 -9.76 -1.92 6.96
C ASN A 12 -9.48 -3.16 7.85
N ASP A 13 -8.22 -3.50 8.11
CA ASP A 13 -7.87 -4.68 8.89
C ASP A 13 -7.50 -4.31 10.33
N HIS A 14 -8.50 -3.90 11.11
CA HIS A 14 -8.37 -3.61 12.55
C HIS A 14 -8.05 -4.85 13.42
N GLY A 15 -7.81 -6.03 12.83
CA GLY A 15 -7.71 -7.27 13.60
C GLY A 15 -6.76 -8.34 13.07
N SER A 16 -6.24 -8.24 11.84
CA SER A 16 -5.32 -9.24 11.31
C SER A 16 -3.94 -8.65 11.06
N ALA A 17 -2.98 -9.06 11.89
CA ALA A 17 -1.56 -8.84 11.73
C ALA A 17 -0.95 -9.54 10.49
N SER A 18 -1.68 -9.67 9.37
CA SER A 18 -1.41 -10.77 8.43
C SER A 18 -0.89 -10.36 7.04
N ARG A 19 -0.87 -9.07 6.67
CA ARG A 19 -0.24 -8.63 5.40
C ARG A 19 0.49 -7.30 5.51
N SER A 20 1.56 -7.29 6.30
CA SER A 20 2.51 -6.18 6.30
C SER A 20 3.51 -6.39 5.17
N ASN A 21 3.50 -5.51 4.19
CA ASN A 21 4.47 -5.52 3.09
C ASN A 21 5.49 -4.40 3.30
N ILE A 22 6.73 -4.63 2.89
CA ILE A 22 7.82 -3.70 3.13
C ILE A 22 8.11 -2.90 1.87
N VAL A 23 8.22 -1.58 2.02
CA VAL A 23 8.61 -0.67 0.94
C VAL A 23 10.10 -0.83 0.64
N GLY A 24 10.42 -1.03 -0.64
CA GLY A 24 11.78 -1.10 -1.16
C GLY A 24 12.42 0.27 -1.41
N ASP A 25 13.62 0.23 -1.97
CA ASP A 25 14.55 1.35 -2.18
C ASP A 25 13.98 2.50 -3.02
N GLU A 26 13.05 2.21 -3.94
CA GLU A 26 12.38 3.20 -4.80
C GLU A 26 10.95 3.54 -4.34
N GLY A 27 10.60 3.29 -3.08
CA GLY A 27 9.23 3.54 -2.59
C GLY A 27 8.20 2.54 -3.12
N GLN A 28 8.67 1.44 -3.70
CA GLN A 28 7.88 0.41 -4.38
C GLN A 28 7.57 -0.77 -3.44
N VAL A 29 6.38 -1.33 -3.56
CA VAL A 29 5.91 -2.46 -2.75
C VAL A 29 5.05 -3.38 -3.60
N TYR A 30 5.22 -4.69 -3.42
CA TYR A 30 4.42 -5.70 -4.10
C TYR A 30 3.30 -6.17 -3.18
N LEU A 31 2.07 -6.13 -3.67
CA LEU A 31 0.87 -6.45 -2.90
C LEU A 31 0.04 -7.47 -3.67
N THR A 32 -0.47 -8.49 -2.98
CA THR A 32 -1.31 -9.53 -3.57
C THR A 32 -2.64 -9.67 -2.83
N GLY A 33 -3.66 -10.13 -3.55
CA GLY A 33 -5.01 -10.33 -3.00
C GLY A 33 -5.67 -9.02 -2.53
N LEU A 34 -5.39 -7.92 -3.21
CA LEU A 34 -6.07 -6.64 -3.03
C LEU A 34 -7.45 -6.66 -3.68
N GLN A 35 -8.37 -5.86 -3.16
CA GLN A 35 -9.65 -5.59 -3.80
C GLN A 35 -9.45 -4.66 -5.00
N LYS A 36 -10.49 -4.43 -5.81
CA LYS A 36 -10.41 -3.46 -6.92
C LYS A 36 -10.16 -2.03 -6.44
N LYS A 37 -10.62 -1.69 -5.24
CA LYS A 37 -10.46 -0.37 -4.65
C LYS A 37 -10.31 -0.47 -3.14
N GLY A 38 -9.60 0.46 -2.54
CA GLY A 38 -9.40 0.49 -1.10
C GLY A 38 -8.39 1.53 -0.66
N GLN A 39 -7.98 1.40 0.59
CA GLN A 39 -6.99 2.26 1.24
C GLN A 39 -5.87 1.40 1.82
N LEU A 40 -4.65 1.90 1.66
CA LEU A 40 -3.43 1.36 2.27
C LEU A 40 -2.87 2.38 3.24
N LEU A 41 -2.36 1.90 4.34
CA LEU A 41 -1.67 2.69 5.36
C LEU A 41 -0.19 2.32 5.31
N ALA A 42 0.66 3.27 4.93
CA ALA A 42 2.10 3.14 4.97
C ALA A 42 2.63 3.78 6.26
N ARG A 43 3.41 3.04 7.07
CA ARG A 43 3.94 3.48 8.36
C ARG A 43 5.42 3.16 8.49
N TRP A 44 6.23 4.14 8.84
CA TRP A 44 7.64 3.96 9.19
C TRP A 44 7.99 4.49 10.59
N GLY A 45 6.97 4.93 11.34
CA GLY A 45 7.07 5.33 12.72
C GLY A 45 5.68 5.44 13.37
N GLU A 46 5.65 6.02 14.57
CA GLU A 46 4.44 6.14 15.39
C GLU A 46 3.81 7.53 15.33
N LYS A 47 4.52 8.53 14.78
CA LYS A 47 3.98 9.88 14.65
C LYS A 47 3.06 9.96 13.43
N SER A 48 2.11 10.89 13.47
CA SER A 48 1.26 11.23 12.33
C SER A 48 2.07 11.66 11.09
N SER A 49 3.24 12.27 11.28
CA SER A 49 4.17 12.62 10.19
C SER A 49 5.00 11.45 9.66
N GLU A 50 4.95 10.30 10.33
CA GLU A 50 5.71 9.08 10.02
C GLU A 50 4.79 7.98 9.46
N GLN A 51 3.62 8.38 9.02
CA GLN A 51 2.62 7.54 8.36
C GLN A 51 1.93 8.31 7.25
N CYS A 52 1.41 7.61 6.26
CA CYS A 52 0.60 8.20 5.20
C CYS A 52 -0.40 7.19 4.63
N THR A 53 -1.49 7.72 4.09
CA THR A 53 -2.57 6.92 3.52
C THR A 53 -2.56 7.03 2.00
N VAL A 54 -2.68 5.88 1.35
CA VAL A 54 -2.75 5.74 -0.11
C VAL A 54 -4.12 5.21 -0.49
N HIS A 55 -4.80 5.92 -1.37
CA HIS A 55 -6.04 5.45 -1.98
C HIS A 55 -5.73 4.84 -3.34
N TYR A 56 -6.27 3.65 -3.60
CA TYR A 56 -6.10 2.98 -4.89
C TYR A 56 -7.45 2.59 -5.49
N ASP A 57 -7.54 2.70 -6.81
CA ASP A 57 -8.69 2.25 -7.60
C ASP A 57 -8.22 1.64 -8.93
N PHE A 58 -8.32 0.32 -9.00
CA PHE A 58 -8.03 -0.52 -10.17
C PHE A 58 -9.28 -0.80 -11.01
N SER A 59 -10.43 -0.19 -10.73
CA SER A 59 -11.68 -0.48 -11.44
C SER A 59 -11.62 -0.21 -12.94
N GLY A 60 -10.75 0.71 -13.37
CA GLY A 60 -10.48 1.02 -14.78
C GLY A 60 -9.35 0.21 -15.40
N MET A 61 -8.71 -0.70 -14.65
CA MET A 61 -7.55 -1.46 -15.11
C MET A 61 -7.97 -2.87 -15.52
N ALA A 62 -7.52 -3.30 -16.69
CA ALA A 62 -7.73 -4.68 -17.13
C ALA A 62 -6.87 -5.61 -16.27
N LEU A 63 -7.51 -6.41 -15.42
CA LEU A 63 -6.88 -7.40 -14.55
C LEU A 63 -6.38 -8.64 -15.33
N GLY A 64 -6.03 -8.47 -16.61
CA GLY A 64 -5.61 -9.55 -17.50
C GLY A 64 -4.11 -9.86 -17.43
N ASP A 65 -3.32 -8.97 -16.81
CA ASP A 65 -1.88 -9.13 -16.63
C ASP A 65 -1.56 -9.70 -15.25
N ASP A 66 -0.60 -10.62 -15.17
CA ASP A 66 -0.18 -11.28 -13.92
C ASP A 66 0.34 -10.28 -12.86
N ILE A 67 0.87 -9.13 -13.27
CA ILE A 67 1.36 -8.05 -12.40
C ILE A 67 0.85 -6.70 -12.89
N LEU A 68 0.15 -5.97 -12.01
CA LEU A 68 -0.30 -4.62 -12.26
C LEU A 68 0.66 -3.59 -11.63
N PHE A 69 1.27 -2.75 -12.46
CA PHE A 69 2.06 -1.62 -11.99
C PHE A 69 1.16 -0.40 -11.79
N TYR A 70 1.11 0.12 -10.57
CA TYR A 70 0.29 1.25 -10.19
C TYR A 70 1.09 2.27 -9.38
N GLN A 71 1.01 3.54 -9.75
CA GLN A 71 1.58 4.65 -8.99
C GLN A 71 0.47 5.40 -8.28
N ALA A 72 0.70 5.71 -7.01
CA ALA A 72 -0.26 6.42 -6.17
C ALA A 72 0.47 7.43 -5.28
N GLU A 73 -0.20 8.52 -4.97
CA GLU A 73 0.33 9.53 -4.06
C GLU A 73 0.01 9.16 -2.61
N CYS A 74 1.00 9.34 -1.74
CA CYS A 74 0.80 9.23 -0.30
C CYS A 74 0.37 10.59 0.26
N ARG A 75 -0.74 10.61 1.00
CA ARG A 75 -1.25 11.79 1.70
C ARG A 75 -1.12 11.67 3.21
#